data_AF-A0A3A4R1H4-F1
#
_entry.id   AF-A0A3A4R1H4-F1
#
_cell.length_a   1.000
_cell.length_b   1.000
_cell.length_c   1.000
_cell.angle_alpha   90.00
_cell.angle_beta   90.00
_cell.angle_gamma   90.00
#
_symmetry.space_group_name_H-M   'P 1'
#
loop_
_entity.id
_entity.type
_entity.pdbx_description
1 polymer ?
#
loop_
_entity_poly.entity_id
_entity_poly.type
_entity_poly.pdbx_seq_one_letter_code
_entity_poly.pdbx_strand_id
1 'polypeptide(L)'
;VNAQKILELRKEYDSFKGWLDSHHPLAKDEWTKLFKKTFVFTGGEIVNEFLMSAGYLSGAHQKDCPIYKRVAVQKPAWMRK
;
A
#
# COMPACT_ATOMS: atom_id res chain seq x y z
N VAL A 1 -4.42 12.44 -15.28
CA VAL A 1 -5.22 11.28 -14.84
C VAL A 1 -4.87 10.81 -13.43
N ASN A 2 -3.74 10.13 -13.17
CA ASN A 2 -3.43 9.60 -11.82
C ASN A 2 -3.34 10.69 -10.74
N ALA A 3 -2.60 11.79 -10.98
CA ALA A 3 -2.50 12.89 -10.02
C ALA A 3 -3.86 13.57 -9.73
N GLN A 4 -4.70 13.73 -10.74
CA GLN A 4 -6.07 14.25 -10.57
C GLN A 4 -6.91 13.28 -9.72
N LYS A 5 -6.76 11.97 -9.92
CA LYS A 5 -7.42 10.98 -9.09
C LYS A 5 -6.99 11.04 -7.64
N ILE A 6 -5.70 11.29 -7.37
CA ILE A 6 -5.22 11.52 -6.01
C ILE A 6 -5.91 12.76 -5.40
N LEU A 7 -6.07 13.85 -6.15
CA LEU A 7 -6.81 15.04 -5.65
C LEU A 7 -8.27 14.73 -5.32
N GLU A 8 -8.94 13.87 -6.09
CA GLU A 8 -10.30 13.40 -5.79
C GLU A 8 -10.33 12.57 -4.50
N LEU A 9 -9.46 11.56 -4.38
CA LEU A 9 -9.39 10.69 -3.20
C LEU A 9 -9.10 11.48 -1.92
N ARG A 10 -8.27 12.53 -2.00
CA ARG A 10 -8.00 13.42 -0.85
C ARG A 10 -9.24 14.11 -0.31
N LYS A 11 -10.28 14.33 -1.12
CA LYS A 11 -11.53 14.95 -0.67
C LYS A 11 -12.41 13.98 0.13
N GLU A 12 -12.33 12.69 -0.18
CA GLU A 12 -13.17 11.65 0.41
C GLU A 12 -12.49 10.94 1.59
N TYR A 13 -11.16 10.78 1.53
CA TYR A 13 -10.37 10.01 2.50
C TYR A 13 -9.32 10.86 3.24
N ASP A 14 -9.42 12.19 3.16
CA ASP A 14 -8.46 13.21 3.63
C ASP A 14 -7.06 13.17 2.97
N SER A 15 -6.57 11.98 2.62
CA SER A 15 -5.25 11.77 2.02
C SER A 15 -5.21 10.49 1.19
N PHE A 16 -4.21 10.36 0.31
CA PHE A 16 -3.96 9.09 -0.38
C PHE A 16 -3.61 7.96 0.60
N LYS A 17 -2.90 8.27 1.69
CA LYS A 17 -2.65 7.31 2.77
C LYS A 17 -3.96 6.88 3.44
N GLY A 18 -4.88 7.81 3.71
CA GLY A 18 -6.19 7.50 4.27
C GLY A 18 -7.01 6.56 3.38
N TRP A 19 -6.91 6.74 2.06
CA TRP A 19 -7.51 5.81 1.09
C TRP A 19 -6.84 4.42 1.13
N LEU A 20 -5.53 4.33 1.32
CA LEU A 20 -4.86 3.04 1.52
C LEU A 20 -5.28 2.40 2.85
N ASP A 21 -5.30 3.17 3.95
CA ASP A 21 -5.70 2.68 5.27
C ASP A 21 -7.17 2.20 5.27
N SER A 22 -8.08 2.85 4.54
CA SER A 22 -9.50 2.46 4.49
C SER A 22 -9.75 1.14 3.75
N HIS A 23 -8.81 0.74 2.90
CA HIS A 23 -8.85 -0.53 2.18
C HIS A 23 -7.91 -1.56 2.81
N HIS A 24 -7.23 -1.26 3.91
CA HIS A 24 -6.45 -2.25 4.64
C HIS A 24 -7.36 -3.03 5.60
N PRO A 25 -7.24 -4.37 5.70
CA PRO A 25 -6.38 -5.26 4.94
C PRO A 25 -7.03 -5.78 3.65
N LEU A 26 -6.24 -5.88 2.57
CA LEU A 26 -6.61 -6.58 1.34
C LEU A 26 -5.45 -7.48 0.89
N ALA A 27 -5.77 -8.56 0.17
CA ALA A 27 -4.77 -9.39 -0.49
C ALA A 27 -4.16 -8.70 -1.73
N LYS A 28 -2.97 -9.15 -2.17
CA LYS A 28 -2.24 -8.59 -3.34
C LYS A 28 -3.13 -8.49 -4.59
N ASP A 29 -3.92 -9.51 -4.87
CA ASP A 29 -4.79 -9.53 -6.04
C ASP A 29 -5.95 -8.54 -5.94
N GLU A 30 -6.49 -8.34 -4.74
CA GLU A 30 -7.55 -7.38 -4.47
C GLU A 30 -7.03 -5.95 -4.57
N TRP A 31 -5.84 -5.70 -4.02
CA TRP A 31 -5.11 -4.45 -4.21
C TRP A 31 -4.86 -4.16 -5.69
N THR A 32 -4.41 -5.15 -6.45
CA THR A 32 -4.17 -4.98 -7.89
C THR A 32 -5.45 -4.62 -8.64
N LYS A 33 -6.57 -5.28 -8.31
CA LYS A 33 -7.89 -4.95 -8.90
C LYS A 33 -8.33 -3.54 -8.52
N LEU A 34 -8.17 -3.13 -7.26
CA LEU A 34 -8.52 -1.80 -6.78
C LEU A 34 -7.70 -0.70 -7.48
N PHE A 35 -6.39 -0.89 -7.56
CA PHE A 35 -5.49 0.06 -8.22
C PHE A 35 -5.77 0.17 -9.72
N LYS A 36 -6.09 -0.93 -10.41
CA LYS A 36 -6.46 -0.90 -11.84
C LYS A 36 -7.81 -0.23 -12.11
N LYS A 37 -8.75 -0.32 -11.16
CA LYS A 37 -10.04 0.41 -11.24
C LYS A 37 -9.87 1.91 -11.01
N THR A 38 -8.85 2.30 -10.24
CA THR A 38 -8.68 3.68 -9.75
C THR A 38 -7.67 4.46 -10.59
N PHE A 39 -6.57 3.84 -10.98
CA PHE A 39 -5.42 4.47 -11.63
C PHE A 39 -5.08 3.77 -12.95
N VAL A 40 -4.34 4.47 -13.80
CA VAL A 40 -3.78 3.93 -15.06
C VAL A 40 -2.34 3.47 -14.85
N PHE A 41 -1.91 2.46 -15.62
CA PHE A 41 -0.56 1.88 -15.58
C PHE A 41 -0.15 1.27 -14.23
N THR A 42 -1.10 0.69 -13.50
CA THR A 42 -0.89 0.02 -12.21
C THR A 42 -0.99 -1.50 -12.35
N GLY A 43 -0.03 -2.09 -13.06
CA GLY A 43 0.12 -3.54 -13.19
C GLY A 43 0.41 -4.22 -11.84
N GLY A 44 0.24 -5.55 -11.76
CA GLY A 44 0.37 -6.30 -10.51
C GLY A 44 1.73 -6.12 -9.83
N GLU A 45 2.82 -6.12 -10.59
CA GLU A 45 4.18 -5.89 -10.04
C GLU A 45 4.36 -4.46 -9.54
N ILE A 46 3.85 -3.46 -10.25
CA ILE A 46 3.89 -2.06 -9.80
C ILE A 46 3.14 -1.90 -8.48
N VAL A 47 1.95 -2.50 -8.37
CA VAL A 47 1.14 -2.46 -7.14
C VAL A 47 1.84 -3.19 -5.99
N ASN A 48 2.44 -4.35 -6.27
CA ASN A 48 3.21 -5.13 -5.31
C ASN A 48 4.38 -4.33 -4.72
N GLU A 49 5.26 -3.82 -5.58
CA GLU A 49 6.45 -3.08 -5.17
C GLU A 49 6.09 -1.81 -4.41
N PHE A 50 5.06 -1.08 -4.87
CA PHE A 50 4.56 0.10 -4.19
C PHE A 50 4.07 -0.22 -2.78
N LEU A 51 3.17 -1.20 -2.62
CA LEU A 51 2.58 -1.52 -1.32
C LEU A 51 3.58 -2.18 -0.37
N MET A 52 4.54 -2.95 -0.88
CA MET A 52 5.64 -3.49 -0.10
C MET A 52 6.53 -2.37 0.43
N SER A 53 6.91 -1.42 -0.42
CA SER A 53 7.72 -0.25 -0.05
C SER A 53 6.98 0.67 0.93
N ALA A 54 5.67 0.81 0.77
CA ALA A 54 4.81 1.61 1.65
C ALA A 54 4.43 0.89 2.97
N GLY A 55 4.81 -0.38 3.15
CA GLY A 55 4.57 -1.14 4.37
C GLY A 55 3.14 -1.68 4.53
N TYR A 56 2.37 -1.81 3.45
CA TYR A 56 1.05 -2.46 3.42
C TYR A 56 1.13 -3.96 3.10
N LEU A 57 2.15 -4.37 2.35
CA LEU A 57 2.47 -5.78 2.13
C LEU A 57 3.83 -6.11 2.78
N SER A 58 3.95 -7.33 3.29
CA SER A 58 5.24 -7.87 3.75
C SER A 58 6.15 -8.18 2.57
N GLY A 59 7.46 -8.19 2.78
CA GLY A 59 8.43 -8.65 1.79
C GLY A 59 9.69 -7.79 1.67
N ALA A 60 9.61 -6.51 2.07
CA ALA A 60 10.75 -5.59 1.97
C ALA A 60 11.96 -6.02 2.81
N HIS A 61 11.70 -6.61 3.98
CA HIS A 61 12.73 -7.11 4.88
C HIS A 61 12.38 -8.49 5.40
N GLN A 62 13.29 -9.44 5.21
CA GLN A 62 13.19 -10.77 5.80
C GLN A 62 13.54 -10.75 7.30
N LYS A 63 13.17 -11.78 8.06
CA LYS A 63 13.31 -11.81 9.53
C LYS A 63 14.76 -11.72 10.01
N ASP A 64 15.70 -12.18 9.18
CA ASP A 64 17.14 -12.14 9.39
C ASP A 64 17.79 -10.81 8.93
N CYS A 65 17.03 -9.92 8.28
CA CYS A 65 17.53 -8.62 7.88
C CYS A 65 17.91 -7.77 9.12
N PRO A 66 19.10 -7.14 9.17
CA PRO A 66 19.58 -6.39 10.34
C PRO A 66 18.63 -5.27 10.81
N ILE A 67 17.81 -4.73 9.91
CA ILE A 67 16.89 -3.63 10.21
C ILE A 67 15.44 -4.09 10.45
N TYR A 68 15.13 -5.39 10.31
CA TYR A 68 13.78 -5.94 10.48
C TYR A 68 13.16 -5.55 11.82
N LYS A 69 13.91 -5.71 12.92
CA LYS A 69 13.43 -5.33 14.27
C LYS A 69 13.07 -3.85 14.37
N ARG A 70 13.86 -2.98 13.73
CA ARG A 70 13.60 -1.53 13.72
C ARG A 70 12.31 -1.20 12.97
N VAL A 71 12.05 -1.87 11.84
CA VAL A 71 10.81 -1.73 11.08
C VAL A 71 9.62 -2.28 11.86
N ALA A 72 9.75 -3.45 12.48
CA ALA A 72 8.69 -4.10 13.24
C ALA A 72 8.17 -3.22 14.40
N VAL A 73 9.06 -2.51 15.09
CA VAL A 73 8.69 -1.57 16.17
C VAL A 73 7.81 -0.42 15.67
N GLN A 74 7.93 -0.03 14.40
CA GLN A 74 7.08 1.00 13.78
C GLN A 74 5.66 0.51 13.45
N LYS A 75 5.36 -0.78 13.66
CA LYS A 75 4.04 -1.39 13.43
C LYS A 75 3.50 -1.07 12.02
N PRO A 76 4.23 -1.44 10.94
CA PRO A 76 3.78 -1.21 9.57
C PRO A 76 2.40 -1.86 9.34
N ALA A 77 1.66 -1.38 8.34
CA ALA A 77 0.30 -1.85 8.07
C ALA A 77 0.20 -3.37 7.91
N TRP A 78 1.16 -4.02 7.25
CA TRP A 78 1.17 -5.50 7.12
C TRP A 78 1.28 -6.26 8.45
N MET A 79 1.71 -5.61 9.55
CA MET A 79 1.70 -6.19 10.91
C MET A 79 0.44 -5.82 11.71
N ARG A 80 -0.39 -4.90 11.21
CA ARG A 80 -1.65 -4.48 11.82
C ARG A 80 -2.78 -5.30 11.17
N LYS A 81 -3.62 -5.93 11.99
CA LYS A 81 -4.83 -6.61 11.48
C LYS A 81 -5.85 -5.59 11.01
#